data_AF-A0A3D1TPI8-F1
#
_entry.id   AF-A0A3D1TPI8-F1
#
_cell.length_a   1.000
_cell.length_b   1.000
_cell.length_c   1.000
_cell.angle_alpha   90.00
_cell.angle_beta   90.00
_cell.angle_gamma   90.00
#
_symmetry.space_group_name_H-M   'P 1'
#
loop_
_entity.id
_entity.type
_entity.pdbx_description
1 polymer ?
#
loop_
_entity_poly.entity_id
_entity_poly.type
_entity_poly.pdbx_seq_one_letter_code
_entity_poly.pdbx_strand_id
1 'polypeptide(L)'
;MIVVDNRDEHLEAVLGQDYVRTLYLTEVLAILASGGSTLHVAVRPDDHNNAFLSRLERTLSHPFDLHRGEDLHEKTICGGEWLITGSMNFTWRGLEVNDEAVMYSVDSELAAQTRLDLEHRWLGPA
;
A
#
# COMPACT_ATOMS: atom_id res chain seq x y z
N MET A 1 -16.32 -31.83 7.42
CA MET A 1 -14.99 -31.42 7.85
C MET A 1 -14.72 -30.07 7.21
N ILE A 2 -14.74 -28.99 7.99
CA ILE A 2 -14.44 -27.66 7.45
C ILE A 2 -12.92 -27.54 7.43
N VAL A 3 -12.35 -27.53 6.24
CA VAL A 3 -10.94 -27.19 6.02
C VAL A 3 -10.89 -25.67 6.02
N VAL A 4 -10.12 -25.10 6.92
CA VAL A 4 -9.85 -23.65 6.93
C VAL A 4 -8.75 -23.40 5.92
N ASP A 5 -9.12 -22.88 4.74
CA ASP A 5 -8.14 -22.34 3.79
C ASP A 5 -7.90 -20.87 4.14
N ASN A 6 -6.73 -20.57 4.70
CA ASN A 6 -6.36 -19.21 5.13
C ASN A 6 -6.08 -18.25 3.95
N ARG A 7 -6.24 -18.70 2.70
CA ARG A 7 -6.07 -17.87 1.50
C ARG A 7 -7.39 -17.31 0.98
N ASP A 8 -8.49 -17.99 1.28
CA ASP A 8 -9.83 -17.50 0.99
C ASP A 8 -10.23 -16.64 2.18
N GLU A 9 -10.41 -15.33 2.01
CA GLU A 9 -10.68 -14.35 3.08
C GLU A 9 -11.99 -14.62 3.88
N HIS A 10 -12.64 -15.77 3.65
CA HIS A 10 -13.79 -16.33 4.34
C HIS A 10 -13.47 -16.94 5.71
N LEU A 11 -12.77 -16.19 6.57
CA LEU A 11 -12.64 -16.50 8.00
C LEU A 11 -13.98 -16.38 8.74
N GLU A 12 -14.98 -15.72 8.15
CA GLU A 12 -16.32 -15.50 8.70
C GLU A 12 -17.03 -16.81 9.09
N ALA A 13 -16.79 -17.90 8.35
CA ALA A 13 -17.40 -19.20 8.62
C ALA A 13 -16.91 -19.82 9.95
N VAL A 14 -15.75 -19.38 10.44
CA VAL A 14 -15.12 -19.87 11.68
C VAL A 14 -15.18 -18.82 12.80
N LEU A 15 -15.00 -17.54 12.46
CA LEU A 15 -14.85 -16.45 13.43
C LEU A 15 -16.15 -15.66 13.67
N GLY A 16 -17.21 -15.94 12.90
CA GLY A 16 -18.50 -15.25 13.00
C GLY A 16 -18.58 -14.02 12.09
N GLN A 17 -19.81 -13.60 11.81
CA GLN A 17 -20.14 -12.51 10.88
C GLN A 17 -19.72 -11.11 11.41
N ASP A 18 -19.46 -10.99 12.71
CA ASP A 18 -19.06 -9.74 13.37
C ASP A 18 -17.52 -9.61 13.50
N TYR A 19 -16.76 -10.46 12.83
CA TYR A 19 -15.31 -10.44 12.90
C TYR A 19 -14.73 -9.24 12.13
N VAL A 20 -14.45 -8.15 12.84
CA VAL A 20 -13.74 -6.99 12.31
C VAL A 20 -12.24 -7.20 12.49
N ARG A 21 -11.52 -7.42 11.39
CA ARG A 21 -10.05 -7.51 11.37
C ARG A 21 -9.45 -6.22 10.85
N THR A 22 -8.45 -5.69 11.55
CA THR A 22 -7.58 -4.65 11.00
C THR A 22 -6.78 -5.23 9.84
N LEU A 23 -6.97 -4.68 8.64
CA LEU A 23 -6.16 -5.03 7.48
C LEU A 23 -4.81 -4.32 7.57
N TYR A 24 -3.75 -5.05 7.27
CA TYR A 24 -2.44 -4.46 7.08
C TYR A 24 -2.37 -3.81 5.70
N LEU A 25 -1.57 -2.74 5.58
CA LEU A 25 -1.36 -2.06 4.30
C LEU A 25 -0.93 -3.03 3.18
N THR A 26 -0.08 -4.01 3.49
CA THR A 26 0.36 -5.01 2.49
C THR A 26 -0.79 -5.86 1.95
N GLU A 27 -1.83 -6.11 2.74
CA GLU A 27 -3.02 -6.87 2.31
C GLU A 27 -3.90 -6.00 1.41
N VAL A 28 -4.09 -4.73 1.76
CA VAL A 28 -4.80 -3.77 0.91
C VAL A 28 -4.11 -3.63 -0.46
N LEU A 29 -2.78 -3.49 -0.48
CA LEU A 29 -2.01 -3.43 -1.72
C LEU A 29 -2.12 -4.73 -2.55
N ALA A 30 -2.19 -5.88 -1.89
CA ALA A 30 -2.37 -7.15 -2.58
C ALA A 30 -3.77 -7.31 -3.20
N ILE A 31 -4.81 -6.84 -2.51
CA ILE A 31 -6.17 -6.79 -3.07
C ILE A 31 -6.19 -5.89 -4.31
N LEU A 32 -5.59 -4.70 -4.25
CA LEU A 32 -5.51 -3.78 -5.39
C LEU A 32 -4.74 -4.38 -6.57
N ALA A 33 -3.62 -5.05 -6.32
CA ALA A 33 -2.81 -5.70 -7.34
C ALA A 33 -3.54 -6.89 -8.00
N SER A 34 -4.24 -7.72 -7.21
CA SER A 34 -5.01 -8.85 -7.74
C SER A 34 -6.22 -8.40 -8.60
N GLY A 35 -6.72 -7.18 -8.37
CA GLY A 35 -7.70 -6.52 -9.24
C GLY A 35 -7.16 -6.05 -10.60
N GLY A 36 -5.88 -6.31 -10.92
CA GLY A 36 -5.25 -5.96 -12.20
C GLY A 36 -4.40 -4.69 -12.17
N SER A 37 -4.13 -4.12 -10.99
CA SER A 37 -3.26 -2.95 -10.86
C SER A 37 -1.79 -3.36 -10.92
N THR A 38 -0.98 -2.65 -11.70
CA THR A 38 0.48 -2.73 -11.60
C THR A 38 0.94 -1.98 -10.35
N LEU A 39 1.63 -2.67 -9.45
CA LEU A 39 2.10 -2.10 -8.20
C LEU A 39 3.55 -1.61 -8.33
N HIS A 40 3.75 -0.30 -8.10
CA HIS A 40 5.05 0.31 -7.93
C HIS A 40 5.24 0.70 -6.47
N VAL A 41 6.38 0.33 -5.89
CA VAL A 41 6.71 0.56 -4.48
C VAL A 41 8.04 1.28 -4.42
N ALA A 42 8.04 2.51 -3.93
CA ALA A 42 9.25 3.26 -3.65
C ALA A 42 9.46 3.33 -2.13
N VAL A 43 10.63 2.92 -1.65
CA VAL A 43 10.99 2.97 -0.22
C VAL A 43 12.41 3.51 -0.01
N ARG A 44 12.66 4.02 1.19
CA ARG A 44 14.03 4.30 1.64
C ARG A 44 14.74 2.98 1.96
N PRO A 45 16.05 2.83 1.67
CA PRO A 45 16.81 1.63 2.02
C PRO A 45 17.16 1.61 3.53
N ASP A 46 16.14 1.51 4.38
CA ASP A 46 16.29 1.36 5.83
C ASP A 46 15.80 -0.01 6.31
N ASP A 47 16.29 -0.45 7.48
CA ASP A 47 15.93 -1.75 8.05
C ASP A 47 14.45 -1.87 8.40
N HIS A 48 13.78 -0.75 8.65
CA HIS A 48 12.35 -0.72 8.96
C HIS A 48 11.52 -1.15 7.75
N ASN A 49 11.88 -0.69 6.54
CA ASN A 49 11.19 -1.02 5.30
C ASN A 49 11.43 -2.48 4.87
N ASN A 50 12.52 -3.12 5.30
CA ASN A 50 12.79 -4.53 4.98
C ASN A 50 11.69 -5.48 5.51
N ALA A 51 11.14 -5.19 6.70
CA ALA A 51 10.04 -5.97 7.26
C ALA A 51 8.74 -5.81 6.44
N PHE A 52 8.45 -4.58 6.01
CA PHE A 52 7.33 -4.28 5.12
C PHE A 52 7.47 -4.99 3.78
N LEU A 53 8.62 -4.87 3.11
CA LEU A 53 8.90 -5.50 1.82
C LEU A 53 8.80 -7.03 1.92
N SER A 54 9.43 -7.62 2.93
CA SER A 54 9.37 -9.07 3.16
C SER A 54 7.94 -9.57 3.35
N ARG A 55 7.08 -8.75 3.99
CA ARG A 55 5.67 -9.09 4.15
C ARG A 55 4.90 -8.94 2.85
N LEU A 56 5.15 -7.85 2.12
CA LEU A 56 4.51 -7.58 0.84
C LEU A 56 4.80 -8.70 -0.17
N GLU A 57 6.05 -9.14 -0.27
CA GLU A 57 6.49 -10.26 -1.12
C GLU A 57 5.76 -11.58 -0.80
N ARG A 58 5.45 -11.84 0.47
CA ARG A 58 4.70 -13.03 0.89
C ARG A 58 3.19 -12.92 0.65
N THR A 59 2.68 -11.69 0.57
CA THR A 59 1.24 -11.40 0.47
C THR A 59 0.81 -11.30 -0.99
N LEU A 60 1.68 -10.77 -1.86
CA LEU A 60 1.41 -10.65 -3.28
C LEU A 60 1.57 -11.98 -4.01
N SER A 61 0.64 -12.29 -4.90
CA SER A 61 0.72 -13.39 -5.85
C SER A 61 1.51 -13.04 -7.13
N HIS A 62 1.79 -11.76 -7.35
CA HIS A 62 2.40 -11.20 -8.56
C HIS A 62 3.63 -10.34 -8.22
N PRO A 63 4.61 -10.24 -9.14
CA PRO A 63 5.72 -9.32 -8.97
C PRO A 63 5.24 -7.86 -8.91
N PHE A 64 6.03 -7.03 -8.22
CA PHE A 64 5.85 -5.58 -8.14
C PHE A 64 7.18 -4.91 -8.42
N ASP A 65 7.14 -3.66 -8.89
CA ASP A 65 8.33 -2.89 -9.19
C ASP A 65 8.81 -2.17 -7.93
N LEU A 66 10.05 -2.46 -7.52
CA LEU A 66 10.64 -1.92 -6.30
C LEU A 66 11.72 -0.88 -6.61
N HIS A 67 11.47 0.34 -6.15
CA HIS A 67 12.39 1.47 -6.26
C HIS A 67 12.96 1.80 -4.89
N ARG A 68 14.27 2.07 -4.83
CA ARG A 68 14.94 2.48 -3.59
C ARG A 68 15.57 3.85 -3.78
N GLY A 69 15.29 4.78 -2.87
CA GLY A 69 15.86 6.12 -2.89
C GLY A 69 16.26 6.59 -1.49
N GLU A 70 17.51 7.02 -1.31
CA GLU A 70 17.99 7.55 -0.04
C GLU A 70 17.26 8.86 0.34
N ASP A 71 16.93 9.70 -0.65
CA ASP A 71 16.22 10.97 -0.45
C ASP A 71 14.69 10.83 -0.56
N LEU A 72 14.13 9.63 -0.39
CA LEU A 72 12.68 9.41 -0.43
C LEU A 72 12.04 9.94 0.86
N HIS A 73 11.28 11.03 0.74
CA HIS A 73 10.54 11.66 1.84
C HIS A 73 9.04 11.72 1.59
N GLU A 74 8.59 11.30 0.42
CA GLU A 74 7.18 11.27 0.01
C GLU A 74 6.45 10.21 0.82
N LYS A 75 5.24 10.54 1.27
CA LYS A 75 4.34 9.59 1.95
C LYS A 75 3.01 9.60 1.24
N THR A 76 3.05 9.07 0.02
CA THR A 76 1.95 9.19 -0.93
C THR A 76 1.63 7.81 -1.50
N ILE A 77 0.33 7.51 -1.56
CA ILE A 77 -0.23 6.38 -2.31
C ILE A 77 -1.15 6.99 -3.36
N CYS A 78 -0.96 6.63 -4.62
CA CYS A 78 -1.72 7.19 -5.73
C CYS A 78 -2.28 6.04 -6.56
N GLY A 79 -3.60 6.07 -6.79
CA GLY A 79 -4.30 5.22 -7.74
C GLY A 79 -4.64 5.99 -9.02
N GLY A 80 -5.49 5.42 -9.87
CA GLY A 80 -5.88 6.07 -11.12
C GLY A 80 -6.59 7.41 -10.93
N GLU A 81 -7.55 7.45 -9.98
CA GLU A 81 -8.46 8.58 -9.78
C GLU A 81 -8.44 9.10 -8.33
N TRP A 82 -7.51 8.60 -7.52
CA TRP A 82 -7.47 8.88 -6.10
C TRP A 82 -6.04 8.96 -5.57
N LEU A 83 -5.91 9.65 -4.45
CA LEU A 83 -4.66 9.99 -3.80
C LEU A 83 -4.86 9.93 -2.29
N ILE A 84 -3.91 9.29 -1.58
CA ILE A 84 -3.72 9.44 -0.14
C ILE A 84 -2.32 10.01 0.07
N THR A 85 -2.22 11.12 0.79
CA THR A 85 -0.93 11.75 1.09
C THR A 85 -0.94 12.42 2.46
N GLY A 86 0.23 12.56 3.08
CA GLY A 86 0.33 13.19 4.39
C GLY A 86 1.76 13.47 4.82
N SER A 87 1.91 14.05 6.00
CA SER A 87 3.21 14.33 6.62
C SER A 87 3.83 13.10 7.31
N MET A 88 3.04 12.05 7.56
CA MET A 88 3.50 10.81 8.21
C MET A 88 3.81 9.66 7.27
N ASN A 89 4.72 8.80 7.71
CA ASN A 89 4.88 7.46 7.14
C ASN A 89 3.64 6.60 7.43
N PHE A 90 3.29 5.72 6.48
CA PHE A 90 2.21 4.74 6.61
C PHE A 90 2.55 3.63 7.62
N THR A 91 2.63 4.00 8.89
CA THR A 91 2.90 3.13 10.02
C THR A 91 1.77 3.29 11.03
N TRP A 92 1.52 2.27 11.85
CA TRP A 92 0.53 2.37 12.93
C TRP A 92 0.75 3.61 13.81
N ARG A 93 2.00 3.88 14.18
CA ARG A 93 2.35 5.06 14.99
C ARG A 93 2.08 6.37 14.23
N GLY A 94 2.39 6.41 12.94
CA GLY A 94 2.12 7.57 12.10
C GLY A 94 0.63 7.90 11.96
N LEU A 95 -0.23 6.88 11.90
CA LEU A 95 -1.67 7.08 11.72
C LEU A 95 -2.46 7.27 13.03
N GLU A 96 -2.07 6.59 14.11
CA GLU A 96 -2.88 6.52 15.34
C GLU A 96 -2.34 7.35 16.51
N VAL A 97 -1.05 7.71 16.49
CA VAL A 97 -0.39 8.34 17.64
C VAL A 97 0.01 9.79 17.36
N ASN A 98 0.32 10.10 16.10
CA ASN A 98 0.76 11.44 15.72
C ASN A 98 -0.44 12.26 15.22
N ASP A 99 -0.53 13.52 15.65
CA ASP A 99 -1.58 14.49 15.28
C ASP A 99 -1.33 15.03 13.86
N GLU A 100 -1.18 14.12 12.91
CA GLU A 100 -0.70 14.41 11.56
C GLU A 100 -1.84 14.38 10.55
N ALA A 101 -1.80 15.32 9.62
CA ALA A 101 -2.82 15.42 8.60
C ALA A 101 -2.62 14.34 7.52
N VAL A 102 -3.63 13.49 7.34
CA VAL A 102 -3.79 12.63 6.16
C VAL A 102 -4.85 13.26 5.26
N MET A 103 -4.49 13.49 4.01
CA MET A 103 -5.42 13.95 2.98
C MET A 103 -5.76 12.78 2.06
N TYR A 104 -7.05 12.58 1.86
CA TYR A 104 -7.60 11.71 0.83
C TYR A 104 -8.35 12.56 -0.19
N SER A 105 -8.05 12.36 -1.47
CA SER A 105 -8.71 13.04 -2.58
C SER A 105 -9.14 12.05 -3.65
N VAL A 106 -10.33 12.27 -4.20
CA VAL A 106 -10.86 11.61 -5.41
C VAL A 106 -10.97 12.67 -6.49
N ASP A 107 -9.81 13.06 -7.00
CA ASP A 107 -9.66 14.06 -8.04
C ASP A 107 -8.74 13.46 -9.10
N SER A 108 -9.34 13.18 -10.26
CA SER A 108 -8.69 12.55 -11.40
C SER A 108 -7.50 13.35 -11.93
N GLU A 109 -7.60 14.68 -11.92
CA GLU A 109 -6.56 15.57 -12.42
C GLU A 109 -5.37 15.57 -11.45
N LEU A 110 -5.65 15.71 -10.16
CA LEU A 110 -4.62 15.65 -9.11
C LEU A 110 -3.92 14.28 -9.06
N ALA A 111 -4.70 13.19 -9.17
CA ALA A 111 -4.15 11.84 -9.19
C ALA A 111 -3.28 11.59 -10.43
N ALA A 112 -3.74 12.01 -11.61
CA ALA A 112 -2.97 11.89 -12.85
C ALA A 112 -1.65 12.67 -12.78
N GLN A 113 -1.68 13.92 -12.30
CA GLN A 113 -0.46 14.72 -12.16
C GLN A 113 0.51 14.08 -11.15
N THR A 114 0.02 13.67 -9.98
CA THR A 114 0.84 13.02 -8.95
C THR A 114 1.48 11.75 -9.49
N ARG A 115 0.74 10.95 -10.26
CA ARG A 115 1.27 9.74 -10.87
C ARG A 115 2.38 10.05 -11.88
N LEU A 116 2.21 11.05 -12.74
CA LEU A 116 3.28 11.48 -13.66
C LEU A 116 4.53 11.94 -12.92
N ASP A 117 4.38 12.67 -11.81
CA ASP A 117 5.52 13.13 -11.00
C ASP A 117 6.27 11.94 -10.35
N LEU A 118 5.51 10.95 -9.84
CA LEU A 118 6.08 9.72 -9.29
C LEU A 118 6.75 8.86 -10.37
N GLU A 119 6.11 8.68 -11.53
CA GLU A 119 6.65 7.95 -12.67
C GLU A 119 7.97 8.60 -13.14
N HIS A 120 7.99 9.91 -13.34
CA HIS A 120 9.20 10.64 -13.73
C HIS A 120 10.34 10.40 -12.74
N ARG A 121 10.04 10.44 -11.44
CA ARG A 121 11.04 10.32 -10.39
C ARG A 121 11.61 8.90 -10.25
N TRP A 122 10.76 7.88 -10.38
CA TRP A 122 11.12 6.50 -10.02
C TRP A 122 11.28 5.56 -11.20
N LEU A 123 10.54 5.79 -12.29
CA LEU A 123 10.65 5.01 -13.54
C LEU A 123 11.62 5.66 -14.53
N GLY A 124 11.92 6.96 -14.36
CA GLY A 124 12.71 7.75 -15.32
C GLY A 124 11.86 8.18 -16.54
N PRO A 125 12.43 8.98 -17.45
CA PRO A 125 11.75 9.30 -18.70
C PRO A 125 11.54 8.02 -19.53
N ALA A 126 10.32 7.84 -20.02
CA ALA A 126 9.93 6.75 -20.92
C ALA A 126 10.72 6.74 -22.23
#